data_AF-A0A8B8N6W6-F1
#
_entry.id   AF-A0A8B8N6W6-F1
#
_cell.length_a   1.000
_cell.length_b   1.000
_cell.length_c   1.000
_cell.angle_alpha   90.00
_cell.angle_beta   90.00
_cell.angle_gamma   90.00
#
_symmetry.space_group_name_H-M   'P 1'
#
loop_
_entity.id
_entity.type
_entity.pdbx_description
1 polymer ?
#
loop_
_entity_poly.entity_id
_entity_poly.type
_entity_poly.pdbx_seq_one_letter_code
_entity_poly.pdbx_strand_id
1 'polypeptide(L)'
;MASASRLSVEHLDNIGIHYYQTLQCWRKNFMEKQRKILALGFDEKFIRTWEYYFDYCAAGFKSHTLGNYQIVFSRPGNDAAFADPYASFLPSN
;
A
#
# COMPACT_ATOMS: atom_id res chain seq x y z
N MET A 1 16.47 19.95 -11.18
CA MET A 1 15.07 20.21 -10.75
C MET A 1 14.20 19.14 -11.39
N ALA A 2 13.41 18.39 -10.63
CA ALA A 2 12.49 17.40 -11.21
C ALA A 2 11.44 18.14 -12.05
N SER A 3 11.21 17.70 -13.29
CA SER A 3 10.15 18.24 -14.13
C SER A 3 8.81 17.94 -13.48
N ALA A 4 8.03 18.97 -13.18
CA ALA A 4 6.69 18.81 -12.64
C ALA A 4 5.76 18.26 -13.73
N SER A 5 4.97 17.25 -13.37
CA SER A 5 3.93 16.70 -14.24
C SER A 5 2.79 17.71 -14.41
N ARG A 6 2.13 17.68 -15.57
CA ARG A 6 0.91 18.46 -15.84
C ARG A 6 -0.37 17.73 -15.43
N LEU A 7 -0.29 16.61 -14.72
CA LEU A 7 -1.46 15.83 -14.32
C LEU A 7 -2.26 16.52 -13.20
N SER A 8 -3.57 16.39 -13.27
CA SER A 8 -4.53 16.80 -12.24
C SER A 8 -4.86 15.63 -11.33
N VAL A 9 -5.04 15.88 -10.03
CA VAL A 9 -5.54 14.88 -9.07
C VAL A 9 -7.06 14.88 -9.15
N GLU A 10 -7.65 13.74 -9.52
CA GLU A 10 -9.10 13.60 -9.66
C GLU A 10 -9.75 12.90 -8.45
N HIS A 11 -8.99 12.01 -7.81
CA HIS A 11 -9.47 11.29 -6.64
C HIS A 11 -8.32 10.92 -5.72
N LEU A 12 -8.60 10.88 -4.42
CA LEU A 12 -7.69 10.47 -3.38
C LEU A 12 -8.46 9.66 -2.35
N ASP A 13 -8.02 8.43 -2.13
CA ASP A 13 -8.56 7.55 -1.09
C ASP A 13 -7.45 7.13 -0.12
N ASN A 14 -7.75 7.19 1.18
CA ASN A 14 -6.84 6.76 2.23
C ASN A 14 -7.23 5.35 2.70
N ILE A 15 -6.55 4.36 2.15
CA ILE A 15 -6.74 2.95 2.47
C ILE A 15 -5.91 2.48 3.69
N GLY A 16 -5.30 3.41 4.43
CA GLY A 16 -4.45 3.11 5.60
C GLY A 16 -5.14 2.26 6.67
N ILE A 17 -6.46 2.42 6.84
CA ILE A 17 -7.26 1.63 7.80
C ILE A 17 -7.23 0.12 7.50
N HIS A 18 -7.08 -0.26 6.23
CA HIS A 18 -7.01 -1.65 5.80
C HIS A 18 -5.60 -2.24 5.97
N TYR A 19 -4.60 -1.37 6.06
CA TYR A 19 -3.20 -1.80 6.05
C TYR A 19 -2.77 -2.44 7.38
N TYR A 20 -3.39 -2.07 8.50
CA TYR A 20 -3.23 -2.79 9.77
C TYR A 20 -3.56 -4.28 9.59
N GLN A 21 -4.74 -4.60 9.05
CA GLN A 21 -5.18 -5.99 8.85
C GLN A 21 -4.25 -6.73 7.89
N THR A 22 -3.82 -6.06 6.83
CA THR A 22 -2.87 -6.61 5.85
C THR A 22 -1.56 -7.04 6.52
N LEU A 23 -0.96 -6.17 7.34
CA LEU A 23 0.29 -6.46 8.04
C LEU A 23 0.13 -7.60 9.07
N GLN A 24 -1.01 -7.68 9.77
CA GLN A 24 -1.28 -8.80 10.68
C GLN A 24 -1.36 -10.13 9.92
N CYS A 25 -2.02 -10.16 8.76
CA CYS A 25 -2.07 -11.34 7.90
C CYS A 25 -0.69 -11.74 7.39
N TRP A 26 0.13 -10.77 6.96
CA TRP A 26 1.50 -11.03 6.52
C TRP A 26 2.39 -11.56 7.64
N ARG A 27 2.33 -10.95 8.83
CA ARG A 27 3.05 -11.45 10.02
C ARG A 27 2.69 -12.89 10.32
N LYS A 28 1.39 -13.21 10.39
CA LYS A 28 0.91 -14.57 10.63
C LYS A 28 1.49 -15.55 9.60
N ASN A 29 1.35 -15.24 8.32
CA ASN A 29 1.85 -16.09 7.23
C ASN A 29 3.38 -16.25 7.29
N PHE A 30 4.12 -15.18 7.60
CA PHE A 30 5.57 -15.21 7.73
C PHE A 30 6.02 -16.14 8.86
N MET A 31 5.43 -16.00 10.05
CA MET A 31 5.76 -16.83 11.22
C MET A 31 5.38 -18.30 11.00
N GLU A 32 4.25 -18.59 10.36
CA GLU A 32 3.87 -19.97 9.98
C GLU A 32 4.88 -20.62 9.02
N LYS A 33 5.63 -19.83 8.25
CA LYS A 33 6.66 -20.30 7.31
C LYS A 33 8.09 -20.16 7.85
N GLN A 34 8.29 -19.85 9.12
CA GLN A 34 9.60 -19.65 9.74
C GLN A 34 10.61 -20.75 9.41
N ARG A 35 10.21 -22.03 9.51
CA ARG A 35 11.09 -23.17 9.16
C ARG A 35 11.56 -23.14 7.70
N LYS A 36 10.70 -22.74 6.78
CA LYS A 36 11.07 -22.60 5.36
C LYS A 36 12.02 -21.43 5.15
N ILE A 37 11.80 -20.32 5.86
CA ILE A 37 12.67 -19.14 5.81
C ILE A 37 14.08 -19.49 6.29
N LEU A 38 14.20 -20.23 7.41
CA LEU A 38 15.50 -20.73 7.88
C LEU A 38 16.17 -21.66 6.85
N ALA A 39 15.40 -22.54 6.20
CA ALA A 39 15.92 -23.43 5.17
C ALA A 39 16.40 -22.70 3.90
N LEU A 40 15.95 -21.46 3.67
CA LEU A 40 16.47 -20.59 2.59
C LEU A 40 17.81 -19.93 2.93
N GLY A 41 18.35 -20.15 4.14
CA GLY A 41 19.62 -19.60 4.58
C GLY A 41 19.51 -18.28 5.36
N PHE A 42 18.29 -17.83 5.68
CA PHE A 42 18.08 -16.70 6.59
C PHE A 42 18.24 -17.15 8.05
N ASP A 43 18.65 -16.22 8.91
CA ASP A 43 18.88 -16.47 10.33
C ASP A 43 17.71 -16.01 11.22
N GLU A 44 17.78 -16.32 12.51
CA GLU A 44 16.77 -15.87 13.48
C GLU A 44 16.74 -14.34 13.62
N LYS A 45 17.87 -13.67 13.42
CA LYS A 45 17.94 -12.20 13.46
C LYS A 45 17.07 -11.60 12.36
N PHE A 46 17.14 -12.11 11.14
CA PHE A 46 16.29 -11.72 10.02
C PHE A 46 14.81 -11.90 10.37
N ILE A 47 14.43 -13.05 10.92
CA ILE A 47 13.05 -13.33 11.32
C ILE A 47 12.57 -12.31 12.36
N ARG A 48 13.36 -12.04 13.40
CA ARG A 48 13.03 -11.05 14.44
C ARG A 48 12.92 -9.64 13.88
N THR A 49 13.77 -9.26 12.93
CA THR A 49 13.69 -7.95 12.26
C THR A 49 12.38 -7.80 11.48
N TRP A 50 11.96 -8.84 10.75
CA TRP A 50 10.71 -8.81 9.99
C TRP A 50 9.47 -8.87 10.88
N GLU A 51 9.50 -9.67 11.93
CA GLU A 51 8.42 -9.69 12.93
C GLU A 51 8.23 -8.30 13.56
N TYR A 52 9.33 -7.65 13.98
CA TYR A 52 9.30 -6.28 14.48
C TYR A 52 8.78 -5.29 13.44
N TYR A 53 9.23 -5.40 12.19
CA TYR A 53 8.76 -4.54 11.10
C TYR A 53 7.23 -4.62 10.93
N PHE A 54 6.66 -5.83 10.90
CA PHE A 54 5.22 -5.99 10.74
C PHE A 54 4.44 -5.33 11.89
N ASP A 55 4.82 -5.60 13.15
CA ASP A 55 4.11 -5.05 14.30
C ASP A 55 4.30 -3.53 14.44
N TYR A 56 5.52 -3.02 14.17
CA TYR A 56 5.82 -1.59 14.22
C TYR A 56 5.01 -0.82 13.16
N CYS A 57 5.01 -1.29 11.91
CA CYS A 57 4.21 -0.66 10.87
C CYS A 57 2.71 -0.80 11.14
N ALA A 58 2.26 -1.95 11.66
CA ALA A 58 0.86 -2.17 12.01
C ALA A 58 0.40 -1.19 13.09
N ALA A 59 1.24 -0.94 14.11
CA ALA A 59 1.01 0.11 15.09
C ALA A 59 0.91 1.48 14.44
N GLY A 60 1.83 1.83 13.53
CA GLY A 60 1.81 3.11 12.81
C GLY A 60 0.54 3.36 11.99
N PHE A 61 0.00 2.32 11.34
CA PHE A 61 -1.29 2.43 10.64
C PHE A 61 -2.48 2.48 11.60
N LYS A 62 -2.46 1.69 12.68
CA LYS A 62 -3.53 1.68 13.70
C LYS A 62 -3.60 2.98 14.51
N SER A 63 -2.47 3.65 14.71
CA SER A 63 -2.39 4.96 15.37
C SER A 63 -2.61 6.14 14.42
N HIS A 64 -2.90 5.90 13.14
CA HIS A 64 -3.01 6.92 12.09
C HIS A 64 -1.75 7.81 11.92
N THR A 65 -0.59 7.33 12.38
CA THR A 65 0.70 8.00 12.17
C THR A 65 1.24 7.75 10.76
N LEU A 66 0.83 6.63 10.15
CA LEU A 66 1.09 6.29 8.75
C LEU A 66 -0.20 6.37 7.93
N GLY A 67 -0.07 6.82 6.67
CA GLY A 67 -1.15 6.82 5.69
C GLY A 67 -0.76 6.01 4.45
N ASN A 68 -1.75 5.46 3.75
CA ASN A 68 -1.55 4.77 2.48
C ASN A 68 -2.62 5.25 1.50
N TYR A 69 -2.21 5.83 0.39
CA TYR A 69 -3.10 6.55 -0.51
C TYR A 69 -3.16 5.91 -1.89
N GLN A 70 -4.38 5.75 -2.39
CA GLN A 70 -4.63 5.55 -3.82
C GLN A 70 -5.00 6.90 -4.42
N ILE A 71 -4.26 7.32 -5.45
CA ILE A 71 -4.45 8.62 -6.09
C ILE A 71 -4.72 8.39 -7.58
N VAL A 72 -5.83 8.94 -8.06
CA VAL A 72 -6.19 8.93 -9.47
C VAL A 72 -5.77 10.25 -10.08
N PHE A 73 -5.07 10.17 -11.21
CA PHE A 73 -4.60 11.31 -11.96
C PHE A 73 -5.15 11.32 -13.37
N SER A 74 -5.40 12.51 -13.91
CA SER A 74 -5.77 12.69 -15.32
C SER A 74 -5.01 13.83 -15.98
N ARG A 75 -5.10 13.93 -17.31
CA ARG A 75 -4.54 15.08 -18.04
C ARG A 75 -5.51 16.27 -17.94
N PRO A 76 -4.99 17.51 -17.99
CA PRO A 76 -5.84 18.69 -18.05
C PRO A 76 -6.80 18.62 -19.24
N GLY A 77 -8.07 18.94 -19.01
CA GLY A 77 -9.12 18.89 -20.03
C GLY A 77 -9.78 17.51 -20.21
N ASN A 78 -9.54 16.55 -19.30
CA ASN A 78 -10.26 15.29 -19.30
C ASN A 78 -11.65 15.45 -18.65
N ASP A 79 -12.63 15.95 -19.42
CA ASP A 79 -13.97 16.24 -18.91
C ASP A 79 -14.71 15.00 -18.37
N ALA A 80 -14.34 13.80 -18.84
CA ALA A 80 -14.90 12.54 -18.34
C ALA A 80 -14.60 12.30 -16.85
N ALA A 81 -13.47 12.81 -16.34
CA ALA A 81 -13.09 12.67 -14.93
C ALA A 81 -14.01 13.44 -13.99
N PHE A 82 -14.74 14.47 -14.47
CA PHE A 82 -15.70 15.20 -13.64
C PHE A 82 -16.92 14.36 -13.24
N ALA A 83 -17.32 13.42 -14.10
CA ALA A 83 -18.46 12.56 -13.84
C ALA A 83 -18.07 11.35 -12.98
N ASP A 84 -16.99 10.67 -13.35
CA ASP A 84 -16.43 9.55 -12.59
C ASP A 84 -14.90 9.56 -12.75
N PRO A 85 -14.13 9.72 -11.66
CA PRO A 85 -12.67 9.72 -11.73
C PRO A 85 -12.10 8.40 -12.27
N TYR A 86 -12.88 7.32 -12.21
CA TYR A 86 -12.48 6.01 -12.72
C TYR A 86 -12.98 5.70 -14.14
N ALA A 87 -13.72 6.61 -14.79
CA ALA A 87 -14.31 6.38 -16.11
C ALA A 87 -13.27 5.95 -17.16
N SER A 88 -12.05 6.47 -17.05
CA SER A 88 -10.94 6.13 -17.95
C SER A 88 -10.39 4.70 -17.82
N PHE A 89 -10.76 3.97 -16.76
CA PHE A 89 -10.33 2.58 -16.53
C PHE A 89 -11.35 1.53 -16.98
N LEU A 90 -12.57 1.93 -17.30
CA LEU A 90 -13.58 1.01 -17.81
C LEU A 90 -13.33 0.78 -19.31
N PRO A 91 -13.23 -0.46 -19.79
CA PRO A 91 -13.07 -0.74 -21.21
C PRO A 91 -14.28 -0.18 -21.98
N SER A 92 -14.02 0.45 -23.12
CA SER A 92 -15.07 0.73 -24.09
C SER A 92 -15.54 -0.62 -24.63
N ASN A 93 -16.80 -0.96 -24.37
CA ASN A 93 -17.48 -2.05 -25.09
C ASN A 93 -17.53 -1.75 -26.59
#